data_AF-A0A2B7ZT65-F1
#
_entry.id   AF-A0A2B7ZT65-F1
#
_cell.length_a   1.000
_cell.length_b   1.000
_cell.length_c   1.000
_cell.angle_alpha   90.00
_cell.angle_beta   90.00
_cell.angle_gamma   90.00
#
_symmetry.space_group_name_H-M   'P 1'
#
loop_
_entity.id
_entity.type
_entity.pdbx_description
1 polymer ?
#
loop_
_entity_poly.entity_id
_entity_poly.type
_entity_poly.pdbx_seq_one_letter_code
_entity_poly.pdbx_strand_id
1 'polypeptide(L)'
;MAPRRGGGGGRFGGGGSSSSGCSSSAFALTSNRIYLGYLIAFLLVDAVLLSMASRRLFKPKRGGPLVRWFLMLSIILSVFINGWDLLFLVLGECNITDVDLIVKLSLVSGFLGVIAASLLVGAVMVSICKRLHQVANMSPRLIAIIHGLWAAGFAFIYFVATCLFAVITTREIDFSSSSRRRRGWAGLVVGWNGVMTFAGVVLLLGMLSTAFNLISSMSRCKALKSSSLRRNIPFLALSSVCFGASFLAHHILAYRVSWKAVSSFELRDGYYAIVFLSLFFYSSTFLCALLVATSPALTENELQSVAQDPNQQQPNYAYPIQSQVPLMQQYPQQPYTSPTQPYQPPHQLYDPHHNPAPTPSYY
;
A
#
# COMPACT_ATOMS: atom_id res chain seq x y z
N MET A 1 -18.69 60.39 30.17
CA MET A 1 -17.67 59.49 30.73
C MET A 1 -17.49 58.31 29.78
N ALA A 2 -16.33 58.21 29.13
CA ALA A 2 -15.97 57.10 28.24
C ALA A 2 -14.76 56.36 28.84
N PRO A 3 -14.68 55.02 28.72
CA PRO A 3 -13.63 54.24 29.35
C PRO A 3 -12.28 54.42 28.62
N ARG A 4 -11.23 54.63 29.42
CA ARG A 4 -9.82 54.61 29.03
C ARG A 4 -9.45 53.24 28.46
N ARG A 5 -9.13 53.18 27.16
CA ARG A 5 -8.34 52.08 26.59
C ARG A 5 -6.87 52.28 26.98
N GLY A 6 -6.39 51.53 27.97
CA GLY A 6 -4.98 51.12 28.00
C GLY A 6 -4.78 50.14 26.82
N GLY A 7 -3.74 50.25 25.99
CA GLY A 7 -2.36 50.51 26.38
C GLY A 7 -1.68 49.19 26.71
N GLY A 8 -1.64 48.25 25.77
CA GLY A 8 -0.95 46.97 25.88
C GLY A 8 -0.09 46.77 24.63
N GLY A 9 1.23 46.83 24.81
CA GLY A 9 2.21 47.04 23.75
C GLY A 9 2.31 45.91 22.74
N GLY A 10 2.04 46.23 21.48
CA GLY A 10 2.56 45.47 20.35
C GLY A 10 4.07 45.66 20.27
N ARG A 11 4.84 44.62 20.59
CA ARG A 11 6.25 44.51 20.20
C ARG A 11 6.31 44.19 18.70
N PHE A 12 6.08 45.20 17.87
CA PHE A 12 6.59 45.23 16.50
C PHE A 12 7.83 46.12 16.51
N GLY A 13 8.97 45.52 16.87
CA GLY A 13 10.28 46.13 16.69
C GLY A 13 10.72 45.92 15.24
N GLY A 14 10.81 47.02 14.49
CA GLY A 14 11.36 47.02 13.14
C GLY A 14 12.88 46.98 13.11
N GLY A 15 13.39 46.64 11.93
CA GLY A 15 14.66 47.16 11.40
C GLY A 15 15.95 46.55 11.96
N GLY A 16 16.42 45.48 11.32
CA GLY A 16 17.80 45.02 11.43
C GLY A 16 18.15 44.10 10.27
N SER A 17 19.08 44.54 9.41
CA SER A 17 19.66 43.75 8.33
C SER A 17 20.51 42.62 8.91
N SER A 18 19.87 41.54 9.34
CA SER A 18 20.49 40.34 9.86
C SER A 18 19.83 39.16 9.17
N SER A 19 20.64 38.32 8.52
CA SER A 19 20.25 37.08 7.83
C SER A 19 18.97 36.47 8.41
N SER A 20 17.98 36.21 7.56
CA SER A 20 16.74 35.47 7.86
C SER A 20 17.08 34.02 8.26
N GLY A 21 17.72 33.86 9.41
CA GLY A 21 18.30 32.63 9.92
C GLY A 21 17.51 32.14 11.12
N CYS A 22 17.34 30.84 11.18
CA CYS A 22 16.87 30.12 12.36
C CYS A 22 17.76 30.46 13.57
N SER A 23 17.21 30.40 14.79
CA SER A 23 18.00 30.57 16.03
C SER A 23 19.24 29.66 16.04
N SER A 24 20.34 30.11 16.65
CA SER A 24 21.52 29.26 16.89
C SER A 24 21.24 28.05 17.78
N SER A 25 20.10 28.05 18.49
CA SER A 25 19.60 26.93 19.29
C SER A 25 18.70 25.96 18.52
N ALA A 26 18.39 26.24 17.25
CA ALA A 26 17.57 25.35 16.43
C ALA A 26 18.28 24.01 16.23
N PHE A 27 17.52 22.93 16.33
CA PHE A 27 18.03 21.56 16.32
C PHE A 27 19.08 21.31 17.40
N ALA A 28 19.01 21.97 18.56
CA ALA A 28 19.89 21.66 19.69
C ALA A 28 19.66 20.25 20.22
N LEU A 29 18.43 19.74 20.14
CA LEU A 29 18.06 18.41 20.60
C LEU A 29 18.47 17.33 19.59
N THR A 30 19.20 16.31 20.07
CA THR A 30 19.60 15.15 19.27
C THR A 30 18.40 14.45 18.62
N SER A 31 17.26 14.40 19.31
CA SER A 31 16.00 13.84 18.78
C SER A 31 15.60 14.48 17.46
N ASN A 32 15.67 15.81 17.38
CA ASN A 32 15.16 16.58 16.25
C ASN A 32 16.12 16.46 15.07
N ARG A 33 17.43 16.33 15.33
CA ARG A 33 18.43 15.98 14.31
C ARG A 33 18.21 14.59 13.72
N ILE A 34 17.90 13.60 14.56
CA ILE A 34 17.61 12.22 14.12
C ILE A 34 16.35 12.22 13.24
N TYR A 35 15.26 12.86 13.69
CA TYR A 35 14.04 12.96 12.88
C TYR A 35 14.27 13.70 11.57
N LEU A 36 15.00 14.81 11.59
CA LEU A 36 15.37 15.54 10.38
C LEU A 36 16.09 14.63 9.37
N GLY A 37 17.09 13.87 9.84
CA GLY A 37 17.82 12.92 9.02
C GLY A 37 16.91 11.82 8.43
N TYR A 38 16.02 11.25 9.24
CA TYR A 38 15.07 10.24 8.78
C TYR A 38 14.09 10.79 7.76
N LEU A 39 13.48 11.95 8.01
CA LEU A 39 12.52 12.58 7.10
C LEU A 39 13.17 12.91 5.75
N ILE A 40 14.39 13.46 5.74
CA ILE A 40 15.13 13.72 4.49
C ILE A 40 15.45 12.42 3.76
N ALA A 41 15.99 11.42 4.47
CA ALA A 41 16.35 10.14 3.87
C ALA A 41 15.13 9.44 3.25
N PHE A 42 14.03 9.35 3.97
CA PHE A 42 12.82 8.68 3.50
C PHE A 42 12.02 9.50 2.49
N LEU A 43 12.08 10.83 2.53
CA LEU A 43 11.56 11.66 1.44
C LEU A 43 12.27 11.35 0.12
N LEU A 44 13.60 11.21 0.14
CA LEU A 44 14.38 10.85 -1.06
C LEU A 44 14.08 9.42 -1.52
N VAL A 45 14.01 8.47 -0.59
CA VAL A 45 13.64 7.08 -0.90
C VAL A 45 12.24 7.04 -1.54
N ASP A 46 11.26 7.70 -0.94
CA ASP A 46 9.89 7.72 -1.44
C ASP A 46 9.77 8.44 -2.79
N ALA A 47 10.53 9.51 -3.02
CA ALA A 47 10.59 10.19 -4.31
C ALA A 47 11.15 9.26 -5.41
N VAL A 48 12.20 8.48 -5.09
CA VAL A 48 12.74 7.46 -6.00
C VAL A 48 11.70 6.37 -6.25
N LEU A 49 11.02 5.88 -5.21
CA LEU A 49 9.96 4.87 -5.32
C LEU A 49 8.78 5.38 -6.15
N LEU A 50 8.37 6.64 -5.99
CA LEU A 50 7.34 7.30 -6.79
C LEU A 50 7.75 7.41 -8.26
N SER A 51 9.01 7.77 -8.53
CA SER A 51 9.56 7.79 -9.89
C SER A 51 9.58 6.39 -10.52
N MET A 52 9.95 5.36 -9.75
CA MET A 52 9.88 3.97 -10.20
C MET A 52 8.43 3.51 -10.45
N ALA A 53 7.52 3.84 -9.53
CA ALA A 53 6.10 3.49 -9.60
C ALA A 53 5.44 4.16 -10.81
N SER A 54 5.66 5.45 -11.03
CA SER A 54 5.15 6.17 -12.19
C SER A 54 5.67 5.59 -13.50
N ARG A 55 6.97 5.28 -13.60
CA ARG A 55 7.53 4.68 -14.82
C ARG A 55 6.99 3.28 -15.10
N ARG A 56 6.80 2.45 -14.07
CA ARG A 56 6.39 1.04 -14.24
C ARG A 56 4.88 0.84 -14.32
N LEU A 57 4.10 1.60 -13.56
CA LEU A 57 2.64 1.44 -13.53
C LEU A 57 1.94 2.17 -14.66
N PHE A 58 2.56 3.21 -15.27
CA PHE A 58 1.98 3.93 -16.41
C PHE A 58 2.44 3.41 -17.78
N LYS A 59 3.46 2.55 -17.84
CA LYS A 59 3.90 1.84 -19.06
C LYS A 59 3.60 0.34 -18.90
N PRO A 60 2.36 -0.21 -19.02
CA PRO A 60 1.58 -0.37 -20.28
C PRO A 60 0.04 -0.56 -20.08
N LYS A 61 -0.72 -1.01 -21.10
CA LYS A 61 -2.14 -1.48 -21.05
C LYS A 61 -2.37 -2.77 -20.21
N ARG A 62 -1.40 -3.22 -19.41
CA ARG A 62 -1.44 -4.50 -18.69
C ARG A 62 -1.23 -4.27 -17.19
N GLY A 63 -2.22 -4.64 -16.38
CA GLY A 63 -2.20 -4.52 -14.94
C GLY A 63 -3.57 -4.16 -14.36
N GLY A 64 -3.89 -4.70 -13.20
CA GLY A 64 -5.14 -4.41 -12.50
C GLY A 64 -5.25 -2.95 -12.10
N PRO A 65 -6.33 -2.23 -12.46
CA PRO A 65 -6.49 -0.82 -12.14
C PRO A 65 -6.40 -0.58 -10.63
N LEU A 66 -7.00 -1.45 -9.82
CA LEU A 66 -7.02 -1.31 -8.37
C LEU A 66 -5.63 -1.37 -7.72
N VAL A 67 -4.80 -2.35 -8.07
CA VAL A 67 -3.45 -2.51 -7.48
C VAL A 67 -2.60 -1.28 -7.81
N ARG A 68 -2.69 -0.81 -9.05
CA ARG A 68 -1.99 0.37 -9.53
C ARG A 68 -2.41 1.62 -8.75
N TRP A 69 -3.71 1.86 -8.59
CA TRP A 69 -4.20 3.02 -7.86
C TRP A 69 -3.82 2.98 -6.38
N PHE A 70 -3.94 1.83 -5.73
CA PHE A 70 -3.57 1.70 -4.32
C PHE A 70 -2.09 1.96 -4.10
N LEU A 71 -1.20 1.37 -4.90
CA LEU A 71 0.24 1.63 -4.78
C LEU A 71 0.56 3.10 -5.11
N MET A 72 0.07 3.64 -6.22
CA MET A 72 0.34 5.04 -6.57
C MET A 72 -0.11 6.02 -5.50
N LEU A 73 -1.34 5.87 -5.01
CA LEU A 73 -1.88 6.77 -3.99
C LEU A 73 -1.12 6.61 -2.67
N SER A 74 -0.77 5.38 -2.27
CA SER A 74 0.01 5.09 -1.07
C SER A 74 1.37 5.83 -1.07
N ILE A 75 2.14 5.74 -2.16
CA ILE A 75 3.46 6.39 -2.23
C ILE A 75 3.38 7.91 -2.39
N ILE A 76 2.38 8.44 -3.12
CA ILE A 76 2.15 9.89 -3.21
C ILE A 76 1.88 10.46 -1.81
N LEU A 77 1.04 9.77 -1.03
CA LEU A 77 0.75 10.17 0.34
C LEU A 77 2.01 10.09 1.22
N SER A 78 2.84 9.05 1.08
CA SER A 78 4.10 8.92 1.83
C SER A 78 5.07 10.08 1.55
N VAL A 79 5.27 10.45 0.27
CA VAL A 79 6.06 11.63 -0.11
C VAL A 79 5.50 12.90 0.52
N PHE A 80 4.18 13.09 0.45
CA PHE A 80 3.53 14.26 1.03
C PHE A 80 3.68 14.30 2.55
N ILE A 81 3.50 13.16 3.25
CA ILE A 81 3.69 13.04 4.71
C ILE A 81 5.10 13.44 5.10
N ASN A 82 6.12 12.86 4.47
CA ASN A 82 7.51 13.16 4.79
C ASN A 82 7.87 14.63 4.49
N GLY A 83 7.38 15.19 3.39
CA GLY A 83 7.57 16.61 3.07
C GLY A 83 6.85 17.54 4.03
N TRP A 84 5.63 17.18 4.45
CA TRP A 84 4.82 17.90 5.42
C TRP A 84 5.48 17.91 6.80
N ASP A 85 5.86 16.74 7.31
CA ASP A 85 6.52 16.62 8.60
C ASP A 85 7.89 17.31 8.61
N LEU A 86 8.64 17.24 7.51
CA LEU A 86 9.90 17.97 7.35
C LEU A 86 9.69 19.48 7.43
N LEU A 87 8.70 19.99 6.70
CA LEU A 87 8.36 21.42 6.70
C LEU A 87 8.02 21.88 8.13
N PHE A 88 7.12 21.18 8.82
CA PHE A 88 6.68 21.60 10.16
C PHE A 88 7.70 21.35 11.26
N LEU A 89 8.59 20.37 11.10
CA LEU A 89 9.75 20.21 11.97
C LEU A 89 10.67 21.44 11.87
N VAL A 90 11.00 21.88 10.65
CA VAL A 90 11.85 23.07 10.43
C VAL A 90 11.17 24.34 10.92
N LEU A 91 9.89 24.55 10.62
CA LEU A 91 9.15 25.72 11.08
C LEU A 91 9.03 25.77 12.61
N GLY A 92 8.89 24.62 13.26
CA GLY A 92 8.88 24.49 14.71
C GLY A 92 10.22 24.81 15.36
N GLU A 93 11.32 24.26 14.84
CA GLU A 93 12.67 24.56 15.34
C GLU A 93 13.08 26.02 15.15
N CYS A 94 12.56 26.67 14.11
CA CYS A 94 12.77 28.10 13.87
C CYS A 94 11.78 29.01 14.61
N ASN A 95 10.89 28.44 15.43
CA ASN A 95 9.89 29.16 16.20
C ASN A 95 9.04 30.14 15.34
N ILE A 96 8.80 29.76 14.07
CA ILE A 96 8.00 30.55 13.12
C ILE A 96 6.50 30.31 13.36
N THR A 97 6.16 29.11 13.82
CA THR A 97 4.79 28.67 14.10
C THR A 97 4.62 28.32 15.57
N ASP A 98 3.44 28.61 16.11
CA ASP A 98 3.05 28.25 17.47
C ASP A 98 2.98 26.73 17.65
N VAL A 99 3.32 26.25 18.85
CA VAL A 99 3.33 24.85 19.26
C VAL A 99 1.94 24.23 19.06
N ASP A 100 0.88 24.95 19.45
CA ASP A 100 -0.50 24.48 19.29
C ASP A 100 -0.88 24.25 17.81
N LEU A 101 -0.35 25.08 16.92
CA LEU A 101 -0.58 24.95 15.48
C LEU A 101 0.20 23.77 14.91
N ILE A 102 1.47 23.60 15.29
CA ILE A 102 2.31 22.47 14.87
C ILE A 102 1.67 21.14 15.26
N VAL A 103 1.18 21.06 16.50
CA VAL A 103 0.50 19.89 17.03
C VAL A 103 -0.74 19.55 16.21
N LYS A 104 -1.58 20.53 15.87
CA LYS A 104 -2.76 20.30 15.01
C LYS A 104 -2.37 19.90 13.58
N LEU A 105 -1.31 20.48 13.03
CA LEU A 105 -0.85 20.16 11.68
C LEU A 105 -0.19 18.78 11.57
N SER A 106 0.40 18.26 12.65
CA SER A 106 0.86 16.85 12.72
C SER A 106 -0.29 15.83 12.66
N LEU A 107 -1.53 16.23 12.95
CA LEU A 107 -2.67 15.33 12.77
C LEU A 107 -2.93 15.04 11.29
N VAL A 108 -2.61 16.00 10.41
CA VAL A 108 -2.74 15.82 8.96
C VAL A 108 -1.88 14.65 8.50
N SER A 109 -0.59 14.65 8.84
CA SER A 109 0.30 13.53 8.52
C SER A 109 -0.14 12.22 9.18
N GLY A 110 -0.67 12.27 10.40
CA GLY A 110 -1.28 11.11 11.06
C GLY A 110 -2.41 10.46 10.26
N PHE A 111 -3.40 11.24 9.82
CA PHE A 111 -4.52 10.74 9.00
C PHE A 111 -4.08 10.28 7.62
N LEU A 112 -3.17 11.01 6.97
CA LEU A 112 -2.61 10.60 5.69
C LEU A 112 -1.82 9.29 5.83
N GLY A 113 -1.13 9.09 6.96
CA GLY A 113 -0.43 7.85 7.30
C GLY A 113 -1.36 6.65 7.40
N VAL A 114 -2.53 6.81 8.02
CA VAL A 114 -3.58 5.76 8.05
C VAL A 114 -3.98 5.37 6.64
N ILE A 115 -4.25 6.34 5.78
CA ILE A 115 -4.69 6.10 4.40
C ILE A 115 -3.55 5.45 3.61
N ALA A 116 -2.33 5.97 3.68
CA ALA A 116 -1.16 5.46 2.98
C ALA A 116 -0.86 4.01 3.36
N ALA A 117 -0.82 3.69 4.66
CA ALA A 117 -0.62 2.33 5.17
C ALA A 117 -1.75 1.41 4.74
N SER A 118 -3.02 1.81 4.91
CA SER A 118 -4.18 1.00 4.54
C SER A 118 -4.21 0.67 3.05
N LEU A 119 -3.82 1.61 2.19
CA LEU A 119 -3.71 1.40 0.75
C LEU A 119 -2.61 0.39 0.41
N LEU A 120 -1.43 0.48 1.04
CA LEU A 120 -0.36 -0.49 0.84
C LEU A 120 -0.78 -1.88 1.30
N VAL A 121 -1.38 -1.98 2.49
CA VAL A 121 -1.91 -3.23 3.04
C VAL A 121 -2.96 -3.82 2.11
N GLY A 122 -3.91 -3.02 1.63
CA GLY A 122 -4.92 -3.46 0.66
C GLY A 122 -4.31 -3.90 -0.68
N ALA A 123 -3.26 -3.22 -1.15
CA ALA A 123 -2.54 -3.62 -2.36
C ALA A 123 -1.88 -5.00 -2.20
N VAL A 124 -1.24 -5.25 -1.05
CA VAL A 124 -0.54 -6.50 -0.77
C VAL A 124 -1.53 -7.64 -0.47
N MET A 125 -2.37 -7.47 0.56
CA MET A 125 -3.24 -8.54 1.06
C MET A 125 -4.39 -8.88 0.12
N VAL A 126 -5.03 -7.88 -0.50
CA VAL A 126 -6.23 -8.11 -1.32
C VAL A 126 -5.84 -8.25 -2.78
N SER A 127 -5.17 -7.23 -3.30
CA SER A 127 -4.92 -7.10 -4.74
C SER A 127 -3.88 -8.10 -5.27
N ILE A 128 -2.70 -8.16 -4.65
CA ILE A 128 -1.61 -9.05 -5.08
C ILE A 128 -1.93 -10.51 -4.76
N CYS A 129 -2.39 -10.83 -3.55
CA CYS A 129 -2.75 -12.21 -3.19
C CYS A 129 -3.87 -12.76 -4.08
N LYS A 130 -4.95 -12.00 -4.33
CA LYS A 130 -6.03 -12.44 -5.21
C LYS A 130 -5.49 -12.84 -6.59
N ARG A 131 -4.61 -12.02 -7.17
CA ARG A 131 -3.98 -12.29 -8.49
C ARG A 131 -3.10 -13.54 -8.46
N LEU A 132 -2.27 -13.70 -7.43
CA LEU A 132 -1.41 -14.87 -7.30
C LEU A 132 -2.21 -16.16 -7.15
N HIS A 133 -3.32 -16.12 -6.40
CA HIS A 133 -4.20 -17.27 -6.26
C HIS A 133 -4.97 -17.60 -7.53
N GLN A 134 -5.37 -16.60 -8.32
CA GLN A 134 -5.93 -16.82 -9.67
C GLN A 134 -4.93 -17.57 -10.56
N VAL A 135 -3.67 -17.13 -10.59
CA VAL A 135 -2.60 -17.80 -11.36
C VAL A 135 -2.26 -19.19 -10.82
N ALA A 136 -2.49 -19.45 -9.54
CA ALA A 136 -2.25 -20.75 -8.91
C ALA A 136 -3.46 -21.70 -8.98
N ASN A 137 -4.53 -21.36 -9.72
CA ASN A 137 -5.78 -22.12 -9.81
C ASN A 137 -6.41 -22.43 -8.43
N MET A 138 -6.30 -21.50 -7.48
CA MET A 138 -6.94 -21.57 -6.16
C MET A 138 -8.18 -20.69 -6.10
N SER A 139 -9.09 -20.92 -5.15
CA SER A 139 -10.34 -20.16 -5.00
C SER A 139 -10.08 -18.68 -4.61
N PRO A 140 -10.06 -17.75 -5.58
CA PRO A 140 -9.59 -16.39 -5.31
C PRO A 140 -10.62 -15.59 -4.49
N ARG A 141 -11.89 -16.03 -4.48
CA ARG A 141 -12.99 -15.42 -3.73
C ARG A 141 -12.81 -15.57 -2.22
N LEU A 142 -12.48 -16.77 -1.74
CA LEU A 142 -12.31 -17.03 -0.31
C LEU A 142 -11.16 -16.21 0.27
N ILE A 143 -10.01 -16.22 -0.42
CA ILE A 143 -8.84 -15.43 -0.06
C ILE A 143 -9.14 -13.93 -0.07
N ALA A 144 -9.84 -13.42 -1.09
CA ALA A 144 -10.21 -12.02 -1.15
C ALA A 144 -11.11 -11.59 0.01
N ILE A 145 -12.02 -12.46 0.47
CA ILE A 145 -12.87 -12.19 1.64
C ILE A 145 -12.03 -12.16 2.92
N ILE A 146 -11.21 -13.19 3.15
CA ILE A 146 -10.39 -13.30 4.38
C ILE A 146 -9.40 -12.14 4.47
N HIS A 147 -8.62 -11.89 3.41
CA HIS A 147 -7.65 -10.79 3.37
C HIS A 147 -8.32 -9.42 3.31
N GLY A 148 -9.49 -9.33 2.69
CA GLY A 148 -10.32 -8.13 2.73
C GLY A 148 -10.74 -7.79 4.15
N LEU A 149 -11.13 -8.79 4.95
CA LEU A 149 -11.49 -8.61 6.35
C LEU A 149 -10.28 -8.16 7.19
N TRP A 150 -9.10 -8.76 6.99
CA TRP A 150 -7.88 -8.33 7.66
C TRP A 150 -7.52 -6.87 7.32
N ALA A 151 -7.51 -6.52 6.03
CA ALA A 151 -7.17 -5.18 5.58
C ALA A 151 -8.19 -4.13 6.03
N ALA A 152 -9.48 -4.42 5.91
CA ALA A 152 -10.56 -3.52 6.34
C ALA A 152 -10.59 -3.37 7.87
N GLY A 153 -10.41 -4.47 8.61
CA GLY A 153 -10.30 -4.46 10.06
C GLY A 153 -9.14 -3.60 10.53
N PHE A 154 -7.94 -3.80 9.96
CA PHE A 154 -6.78 -2.95 10.23
C PHE A 154 -7.07 -1.47 9.95
N ALA A 155 -7.56 -1.14 8.76
CA ALA A 155 -7.84 0.24 8.37
C ALA A 155 -8.85 0.92 9.32
N PHE A 156 -9.93 0.21 9.66
CA PHE A 156 -10.95 0.71 10.58
C PHE A 156 -10.40 0.94 11.99
N ILE A 157 -9.72 -0.04 12.57
CA ILE A 157 -9.19 0.07 13.94
C ILE A 157 -8.11 1.16 14.00
N TYR A 158 -7.24 1.24 12.99
CA TYR A 158 -6.20 2.25 12.92
C TYR A 158 -6.79 3.67 12.74
N PHE A 159 -7.85 3.81 11.94
CA PHE A 159 -8.59 5.07 11.84
C PHE A 159 -9.21 5.48 13.18
N VAL A 160 -9.90 4.57 13.87
CA VAL A 160 -10.47 4.83 15.20
C VAL A 160 -9.37 5.25 16.18
N ALA A 161 -8.23 4.57 16.18
CA ALA A 161 -7.11 4.93 17.03
C ALA A 161 -6.54 6.31 16.71
N THR A 162 -6.48 6.70 15.43
CA THR A 162 -6.00 8.03 15.01
C THR A 162 -7.00 9.12 15.42
N CYS A 163 -8.30 8.84 15.38
CA CYS A 163 -9.32 9.73 15.94
C CYS A 163 -9.15 9.91 17.46
N LEU A 164 -8.88 8.83 18.20
CA LEU A 164 -8.58 8.92 19.64
C LEU A 164 -7.32 9.76 19.89
N PHE A 165 -6.27 9.56 19.09
CA PHE A 165 -5.04 10.37 19.15
C PHE A 165 -5.35 11.84 18.93
N ALA A 166 -6.13 12.20 17.90
CA ALA A 166 -6.53 13.58 17.64
C ALA A 166 -7.25 14.21 18.84
N VAL A 167 -8.12 13.47 19.53
CA VAL A 167 -8.78 13.97 20.76
C VAL A 167 -7.79 14.16 21.90
N ILE A 168 -6.87 13.22 22.12
CA ILE A 168 -5.82 13.33 23.14
C ILE A 168 -4.98 14.58 22.91
N THR A 169 -4.53 14.76 21.67
CA THR A 169 -3.62 15.81 21.24
C THR A 169 -4.27 17.20 21.26
N THR A 170 -5.54 17.32 20.87
CA THR A 170 -6.22 18.63 20.83
C THR A 170 -6.74 19.13 22.17
N ARG A 171 -6.88 18.25 23.17
CA ARG A 171 -7.48 18.59 24.47
C ARG A 171 -6.53 18.46 25.65
N GLU A 172 -5.24 18.25 25.40
CA GLU A 172 -4.23 18.08 26.46
C GLU A 172 -4.29 19.20 27.52
N ILE A 173 -4.41 20.45 27.06
CA ILE A 173 -4.48 21.64 27.91
C ILE A 173 -5.77 21.64 28.76
N ASP A 174 -6.92 21.32 28.17
CA ASP A 174 -8.23 21.27 28.84
C ASP A 174 -8.31 20.21 29.94
N PHE A 175 -7.62 19.08 29.74
CA PHE A 175 -7.61 17.96 30.67
C PHE A 175 -6.66 18.16 31.86
N SER A 176 -5.73 19.11 31.78
CA SER A 176 -4.76 19.38 32.85
C SER A 176 -5.35 20.07 34.09
N SER A 177 -6.52 20.70 33.95
CA SER A 177 -7.11 21.64 34.92
C SER A 177 -7.83 21.02 36.13
N SER A 178 -8.23 19.75 36.08
CA SER A 178 -8.86 19.10 37.25
C SER A 178 -8.49 17.61 37.37
N SER A 179 -8.47 17.10 38.60
CA SER A 179 -8.08 15.72 38.91
C SER A 179 -8.95 14.67 38.20
N ARG A 180 -10.27 14.91 38.11
CA ARG A 180 -11.21 14.05 37.37
C ARG A 180 -10.92 14.06 35.87
N ARG A 181 -10.62 15.23 35.29
CA ARG A 181 -10.25 15.37 33.86
C ARG A 181 -8.91 14.71 33.54
N ARG A 182 -7.91 14.87 34.42
CA ARG A 182 -6.60 14.21 34.30
C ARG A 182 -6.75 12.67 34.30
N ARG A 183 -7.60 12.12 35.17
CA ARG A 183 -7.89 10.68 35.19
C ARG A 183 -8.58 10.20 33.91
N GLY A 184 -9.54 10.97 33.41
CA GLY A 184 -10.21 10.68 32.13
C GLY A 184 -9.24 10.67 30.95
N TRP A 185 -8.33 11.66 30.89
CA TRP A 185 -7.29 11.73 29.88
C TRP A 185 -6.29 10.57 29.97
N ALA A 186 -5.84 10.20 31.17
CA ALA A 186 -4.96 9.04 31.35
C ALA A 186 -5.65 7.75 30.89
N GLY A 187 -6.94 7.59 31.19
CA GLY A 187 -7.75 6.47 30.68
C GLY A 187 -7.87 6.48 29.15
N LEU A 188 -8.04 7.65 28.54
CA LEU A 188 -8.09 7.81 27.09
C LEU A 188 -6.77 7.44 26.42
N VAL A 189 -5.63 7.86 26.99
CA VAL A 189 -4.28 7.52 26.52
C VAL A 189 -4.01 6.00 26.60
N VAL A 190 -4.44 5.36 27.70
CA VAL A 190 -4.38 3.89 27.85
C VAL A 190 -5.27 3.20 26.81
N GLY A 191 -6.49 3.71 26.62
CA GLY A 191 -7.44 3.21 25.62
C GLY A 191 -6.88 3.32 24.20
N TRP A 192 -6.34 4.48 23.82
CA TRP A 192 -5.66 4.70 22.54
C TRP A 192 -4.53 3.69 22.33
N ASN A 193 -3.66 3.49 23.33
CA ASN A 193 -2.59 2.49 23.23
C ASN A 193 -3.14 1.07 23.04
N GLY A 194 -4.22 0.71 23.73
CA GLY A 194 -4.90 -0.58 23.55
C GLY A 194 -5.42 -0.77 22.13
N VAL A 195 -6.12 0.22 21.58
CA VAL A 195 -6.65 0.17 20.21
C VAL A 195 -5.53 0.15 19.17
N MET A 196 -4.47 0.93 19.35
CA MET A 196 -3.29 0.92 18.47
C MET A 196 -2.55 -0.41 18.49
N THR A 197 -2.35 -0.98 19.69
CA THR A 197 -1.73 -2.30 19.84
C THR A 197 -2.57 -3.36 19.13
N PHE A 198 -3.90 -3.30 19.29
CA PHE A 198 -4.81 -4.21 18.59
C PHE A 198 -4.74 -4.04 17.07
N ALA A 199 -4.70 -2.82 16.55
CA ALA A 199 -4.47 -2.56 15.12
C ALA A 199 -3.16 -3.19 14.63
N GLY A 200 -2.07 -3.02 15.38
CA GLY A 200 -0.78 -3.60 15.05
C GLY A 200 -0.76 -5.13 15.08
N VAL A 201 -1.48 -5.76 16.02
CA VAL A 201 -1.64 -7.22 16.07
C VAL A 201 -2.45 -7.72 14.86
N VAL A 202 -3.56 -7.05 14.54
CA VAL A 202 -4.37 -7.37 13.35
C VAL A 202 -3.55 -7.26 12.07
N LEU A 203 -2.74 -6.19 11.94
CA LEU A 203 -1.81 -6.01 10.82
C LEU A 203 -0.78 -7.14 10.75
N LEU A 204 -0.11 -7.46 11.85
CA LEU A 204 0.93 -8.49 11.90
C LEU A 204 0.37 -9.87 11.53
N LEU A 205 -0.78 -10.25 12.12
CA LEU A 205 -1.44 -11.53 11.80
C LEU A 205 -1.90 -11.59 10.34
N GLY A 206 -2.47 -10.50 9.82
CA GLY A 206 -2.81 -10.40 8.40
C GLY A 206 -1.59 -10.53 7.49
N MET A 207 -0.45 -9.91 7.86
CA MET A 207 0.79 -9.99 7.07
C MET A 207 1.44 -11.37 7.14
N LEU A 208 1.37 -12.06 8.28
CA LEU A 208 1.79 -13.46 8.42
C LEU A 208 0.92 -14.39 7.55
N SER A 209 -0.41 -14.21 7.61
CA SER A 209 -1.36 -14.92 6.74
C SER A 209 -1.05 -14.66 5.26
N THR A 210 -0.74 -13.41 4.91
CA THR A 210 -0.36 -13.02 3.55
C THR A 210 0.95 -13.68 3.12
N ALA A 211 2.00 -13.61 3.94
CA ALA A 211 3.28 -14.25 3.68
C ALA A 211 3.14 -15.76 3.45
N PHE A 212 2.35 -16.45 4.30
CA PHE A 212 2.07 -17.87 4.12
C PHE A 212 1.37 -18.16 2.77
N ASN A 213 0.35 -17.38 2.42
CA ASN A 213 -0.38 -17.54 1.15
C ASN A 213 0.49 -17.25 -0.08
N LEU A 214 1.35 -16.22 0.01
CA LEU A 214 2.32 -15.87 -1.03
C LEU A 214 3.30 -17.02 -1.29
N ILE A 215 3.90 -17.58 -0.23
CA ILE A 215 4.86 -18.69 -0.32
C ILE A 215 4.17 -19.98 -0.78
N SER A 216 2.98 -20.28 -0.26
CA SER A 216 2.18 -21.45 -0.64
C SER A 216 1.78 -21.40 -2.12
N SER A 217 1.34 -20.24 -2.62
CA SER A 217 1.00 -20.08 -4.05
C SER A 217 2.22 -20.29 -4.94
N MET A 218 3.38 -19.75 -4.54
CA MET A 218 4.64 -19.93 -5.26
C MET A 218 5.10 -21.40 -5.26
N SER A 219 4.90 -22.15 -4.17
CA SER A 219 5.32 -23.56 -4.08
C SER A 219 4.47 -24.49 -4.96
N ARG A 220 3.21 -24.13 -5.26
CA ARG A 220 2.31 -24.96 -6.07
C ARG A 220 2.32 -24.65 -7.56
N CYS A 221 2.60 -23.41 -7.97
CA CYS A 221 2.58 -23.03 -9.39
C CYS A 221 3.98 -23.06 -10.02
N LYS A 222 4.21 -23.96 -10.99
CA LYS A 222 5.49 -24.05 -11.72
C LYS A 222 5.82 -22.76 -12.51
N ALA A 223 4.81 -22.08 -13.05
CA ALA A 223 4.99 -20.82 -13.77
C ALA A 223 5.49 -19.68 -12.87
N LEU A 224 5.11 -19.68 -11.59
CA LEU A 224 5.63 -18.72 -10.61
C LEU A 224 7.10 -19.00 -10.24
N LYS A 225 7.52 -20.27 -10.28
CA LYS A 225 8.90 -20.70 -9.94
C LYS A 225 9.93 -20.37 -11.02
N SER A 226 9.54 -20.29 -12.29
CA SER A 226 10.47 -20.02 -13.40
C SER A 226 10.68 -18.53 -13.69
N SER A 227 9.91 -17.65 -13.05
CA SER A 227 9.92 -16.20 -13.33
C SER A 227 10.68 -15.37 -12.29
N SER A 228 10.86 -14.08 -12.56
CA SER A 228 11.42 -13.09 -11.61
C SER A 228 10.64 -13.01 -10.28
N LEU A 229 9.39 -13.51 -10.25
CA LEU A 229 8.58 -13.62 -9.04
C LEU A 229 9.19 -14.55 -7.99
N ARG A 230 9.97 -15.55 -8.39
CA ARG A 230 10.65 -16.47 -7.46
C ARG A 230 11.51 -15.73 -6.44
N ARG A 231 12.15 -14.63 -6.85
CA ARG A 231 12.97 -13.80 -5.96
C ARG A 231 12.12 -12.77 -5.21
N ASN A 232 11.19 -12.11 -5.88
CA ASN A 232 10.47 -10.98 -5.31
C ASN A 232 9.39 -11.39 -4.29
N ILE A 233 8.76 -12.57 -4.44
CA ILE A 233 7.72 -13.04 -3.52
C ILE A 233 8.26 -13.29 -2.09
N PRO A 234 9.38 -14.00 -1.89
CA PRO A 234 9.99 -14.14 -0.56
C PRO A 234 10.37 -12.80 0.09
N PHE A 235 10.93 -11.88 -0.71
CA PHE A 235 11.26 -10.54 -0.19
C PHE A 235 10.01 -9.76 0.20
N LEU A 236 8.93 -9.81 -0.60
CA LEU A 236 7.65 -9.20 -0.26
C LEU A 236 7.07 -9.81 1.02
N ALA A 237 7.10 -11.13 1.16
CA ALA A 237 6.60 -11.82 2.35
C ALA A 237 7.37 -11.39 3.61
N LEU A 238 8.71 -11.39 3.54
CA LEU A 238 9.56 -10.99 4.66
C LEU A 238 9.37 -9.51 5.01
N SER A 239 9.43 -8.61 4.02
CA SER A 239 9.28 -7.18 4.23
C SER A 239 7.91 -6.84 4.82
N SER A 240 6.85 -7.51 4.37
CA SER A 240 5.48 -7.29 4.85
C SER A 240 5.30 -7.72 6.32
N VAL A 241 5.87 -8.86 6.71
CA VAL A 241 5.85 -9.32 8.11
C VAL A 241 6.66 -8.38 8.99
N CYS A 242 7.86 -7.99 8.55
CA CYS A 242 8.68 -7.03 9.26
C CYS A 242 8.02 -5.65 9.36
N PHE A 243 7.24 -5.23 8.35
CA PHE A 243 6.44 -4.02 8.41
C PHE A 243 5.36 -4.11 9.50
N GLY A 244 4.59 -5.21 9.55
CA GLY A 244 3.61 -5.42 10.61
C GLY A 244 4.24 -5.47 12.02
N ALA A 245 5.39 -6.14 12.15
CA ALA A 245 6.10 -6.26 13.43
C ALA A 245 6.70 -4.92 13.89
N SER A 246 7.34 -4.18 12.98
CA SER A 246 7.90 -2.85 13.28
C SER A 246 6.80 -1.83 13.58
N PHE A 247 5.68 -1.85 12.86
CA PHE A 247 4.51 -1.01 13.17
C PHE A 247 3.99 -1.25 14.60
N LEU A 248 3.80 -2.51 14.99
CA LEU A 248 3.36 -2.88 16.33
C LEU A 248 4.39 -2.44 17.39
N ALA A 249 5.66 -2.75 17.18
CA ALA A 249 6.74 -2.39 18.12
C ALA A 249 6.91 -0.87 18.24
N HIS A 250 6.78 -0.13 17.14
CA HIS A 250 6.85 1.33 17.12
C HIS A 250 5.77 1.95 17.98
N HIS A 251 4.52 1.49 17.89
CA HIS A 251 3.44 2.07 18.71
C HIS A 251 3.54 1.68 20.19
N ILE A 252 3.96 0.45 20.51
CA ILE A 252 4.23 0.05 21.89
C ILE A 252 5.34 0.92 22.50
N LEU A 253 6.44 1.15 21.77
CA LEU A 253 7.55 1.97 22.24
C LEU A 253 7.19 3.45 22.29
N ALA A 254 6.46 3.98 21.30
CA ALA A 254 5.96 5.35 21.29
C ALA A 254 5.14 5.65 22.54
N TYR A 255 4.26 4.72 22.94
CA TYR A 255 3.50 4.84 24.16
C TYR A 255 4.38 4.84 25.42
N ARG A 256 5.35 3.92 25.50
CA ARG A 256 6.24 3.83 26.66
C ARG A 256 7.13 5.07 26.82
N VAL A 257 7.69 5.56 25.73
CA VAL A 257 8.58 6.74 25.71
C VAL A 257 7.79 8.02 25.99
N SER A 258 6.65 8.22 25.32
CA SER A 258 5.93 9.50 25.36
C SER A 258 5.03 9.65 26.59
N TRP A 259 4.45 8.56 27.10
CA TRP A 259 3.38 8.65 28.12
C TRP A 259 3.71 7.96 29.44
N LYS A 260 4.51 6.89 29.44
CA LYS A 260 4.96 6.27 30.70
C LYS A 260 6.24 6.87 31.26
N ALA A 261 6.87 7.79 30.53
CA ALA A 261 8.11 8.47 30.93
C ALA A 261 9.18 7.51 31.50
N VAL A 262 9.25 6.28 30.96
CA VAL A 262 10.28 5.31 31.34
C VAL A 262 11.57 5.78 30.67
N SER A 263 12.30 6.65 31.37
CA SER A 263 13.44 7.41 30.83
C SER A 263 14.76 6.64 30.92
N SER A 264 14.78 5.36 30.56
CA SER A 264 16.06 4.69 30.30
C SER A 264 16.57 5.09 28.91
N PHE A 265 17.85 5.45 28.83
CA PHE A 265 18.51 5.79 27.56
C PHE A 265 18.34 4.69 26.50
N GLU A 266 18.43 3.43 26.91
CA GLU A 266 18.22 2.25 26.06
C GLU A 266 16.83 2.21 25.40
N LEU A 267 15.78 2.63 26.13
CA LEU A 267 14.41 2.65 25.59
C LEU A 267 14.23 3.73 24.53
N ARG A 268 14.91 4.87 24.69
CA ARG A 268 14.89 5.98 23.74
C ARG A 268 15.63 5.63 22.45
N ASP A 269 16.80 5.01 22.53
CA ASP A 269 17.55 4.58 21.35
C ASP A 269 16.80 3.48 20.59
N GLY A 270 16.22 2.52 21.31
CA GLY A 270 15.34 1.50 20.73
C GLY A 270 14.13 2.09 20.00
N TYR A 271 13.58 3.20 20.51
CA TYR A 271 12.49 3.90 19.84
C TYR A 271 12.91 4.54 18.51
N TYR A 272 14.07 5.19 18.43
CA TYR A 272 14.54 5.73 17.14
C TYR A 272 14.90 4.64 16.14
N ALA A 273 15.46 3.51 16.61
CA ALA A 273 15.72 2.36 15.76
C ALA A 273 14.41 1.80 15.18
N ILE A 274 13.35 1.67 15.98
CA ILE A 274 12.09 1.11 15.49
C ILE A 274 11.33 2.07 14.56
N VAL A 275 11.46 3.39 14.76
CA VAL A 275 10.96 4.40 13.81
C VAL A 275 11.61 4.20 12.45
N PHE A 276 12.95 4.13 12.42
CA PHE A 276 13.70 3.86 11.19
C PHE A 276 13.28 2.55 10.53
N LEU A 277 13.17 1.47 11.30
CA LEU A 277 12.75 0.16 10.79
C LEU A 277 11.33 0.19 10.22
N SER A 278 10.41 0.93 10.84
CA SER A 278 9.03 1.07 10.35
C SER A 278 8.99 1.75 8.98
N LEU A 279 9.72 2.86 8.82
CA LEU A 279 9.86 3.57 7.54
C LEU A 279 10.56 2.71 6.48
N PHE A 280 11.62 2.00 6.88
CA PHE A 280 12.36 1.08 6.02
C PHE A 280 11.49 -0.07 5.52
N PHE A 281 10.77 -0.75 6.40
CA PHE A 281 9.94 -1.89 6.02
C PHE A 281 8.67 -1.47 5.28
N TYR A 282 8.12 -0.28 5.54
CA TYR A 282 7.08 0.32 4.70
C TYR A 282 7.60 0.49 3.26
N SER A 283 8.74 1.18 3.09
CA SER A 283 9.35 1.45 1.78
C SER A 283 9.76 0.17 1.04
N SER A 284 10.33 -0.79 1.77
CA SER A 284 10.75 -2.09 1.24
C SER A 284 9.53 -2.94 0.80
N THR A 285 8.46 -2.93 1.60
CA THR A 285 7.19 -3.59 1.24
C THR A 285 6.57 -2.96 0.01
N PHE A 286 6.57 -1.62 -0.07
CA PHE A 286 6.12 -0.91 -1.26
C PHE A 286 6.93 -1.31 -2.50
N LEU A 287 8.26 -1.28 -2.43
CA LEU A 287 9.13 -1.66 -3.53
C LEU A 287 8.87 -3.10 -3.98
N CYS A 288 8.83 -4.05 -3.04
CA CYS A 288 8.59 -5.45 -3.36
C CYS A 288 7.19 -5.65 -3.97
N ALA A 289 6.18 -4.96 -3.44
CA ALA A 289 4.81 -5.00 -3.97
C ALA A 289 4.76 -4.44 -5.40
N LEU A 290 5.45 -3.33 -5.67
CA LEU A 290 5.59 -2.76 -7.01
C LEU A 290 6.27 -3.74 -7.97
N LEU A 291 7.36 -4.38 -7.55
CA LEU A 291 8.09 -5.36 -8.37
C LEU A 291 7.27 -6.61 -8.66
N VAL A 292 6.45 -7.08 -7.71
CA VAL A 292 5.55 -8.22 -7.91
C VAL A 292 4.38 -7.81 -8.83
N ALA A 293 3.75 -6.67 -8.57
CA ALA A 293 2.59 -6.19 -9.32
C ALA A 293 2.91 -5.86 -10.79
N THR A 294 4.15 -5.46 -11.08
CA THR A 294 4.62 -5.11 -12.44
C THR A 294 5.33 -6.26 -13.14
N SER A 295 5.35 -7.46 -12.54
CA SER A 295 5.99 -8.63 -13.15
C SER A 295 5.18 -9.14 -14.35
N PRO A 296 5.82 -9.38 -15.52
CA PRO A 296 5.16 -9.93 -16.71
C PRO A 296 4.39 -11.22 -16.43
N ALA A 297 4.96 -12.10 -15.59
CA ALA A 297 4.36 -13.39 -15.23
C ALA A 297 3.02 -13.27 -14.49
N LEU A 298 2.76 -12.13 -13.83
CA LEU A 298 1.47 -11.87 -13.18
C LEU A 298 0.47 -11.20 -14.15
N THR A 299 0.96 -10.45 -15.14
CA THR A 299 0.13 -9.70 -16.08
C THR A 299 -0.24 -10.46 -17.36
N GLU A 300 0.57 -11.42 -17.82
CA GLU A 300 0.33 -12.18 -19.05
C GLU A 300 -0.66 -13.34 -18.83
N ASN A 301 -0.59 -14.00 -17.68
CA ASN A 301 -1.54 -15.04 -17.29
C ASN A 301 -2.97 -14.51 -17.11
N GLU A 302 -3.13 -13.20 -16.86
CA GLU A 302 -4.45 -12.56 -16.77
C GLU A 302 -5.15 -12.54 -18.14
N LEU A 303 -4.39 -12.35 -19.23
CA LEU A 303 -4.92 -12.35 -20.59
C LEU A 303 -5.40 -13.76 -21.01
N GLN A 304 -4.68 -14.80 -20.57
CA GLN A 304 -5.07 -16.19 -20.82
C GLN A 304 -6.26 -16.62 -19.95
N SER A 305 -6.33 -16.19 -18.69
CA SER A 305 -7.47 -16.51 -17.81
C SER A 305 -8.79 -15.86 -18.23
N VAL A 306 -8.77 -14.75 -18.97
CA VAL A 306 -9.98 -14.11 -19.53
C VAL A 306 -10.36 -14.70 -20.89
N ALA A 307 -9.38 -15.18 -21.67
CA ALA A 307 -9.63 -15.87 -22.94
C ALA A 307 -10.14 -17.32 -22.76
N GLN A 308 -10.11 -17.84 -21.54
CA GLN A 308 -10.47 -19.21 -21.20
C GLN A 308 -11.66 -19.21 -20.23
N ASP A 309 -12.75 -18.57 -20.65
CA ASP A 309 -14.09 -18.99 -20.28
C ASP A 309 -14.45 -20.12 -21.26
N PRO A 310 -14.23 -21.41 -20.93
CA PRO A 310 -14.67 -22.49 -21.80
C PRO A 310 -16.18 -22.48 -21.75
N ASN A 311 -16.83 -22.04 -22.83
CA ASN A 311 -18.23 -22.29 -23.11
C ASN A 311 -19.16 -22.27 -21.90
N GLN A 312 -19.96 -21.22 -21.77
CA GLN A 312 -21.37 -21.46 -21.47
C GLN A 312 -21.89 -22.47 -22.49
N GLN A 313 -21.74 -23.77 -22.20
CA GLN A 313 -22.60 -24.81 -22.71
C GLN A 313 -23.99 -24.40 -22.25
N GLN A 314 -24.73 -23.73 -23.13
CA GLN A 314 -26.17 -23.70 -23.03
C GLN A 314 -26.62 -25.16 -22.85
N PRO A 315 -27.34 -25.50 -21.77
CA PRO A 315 -27.99 -26.79 -21.70
C PRO A 315 -29.04 -26.79 -22.82
N ASN A 316 -28.70 -27.41 -23.95
CA ASN A 316 -29.65 -27.69 -25.00
C ASN A 316 -30.57 -28.80 -24.46
N TYR A 317 -31.71 -28.40 -23.89
CA TYR A 317 -32.77 -29.32 -23.46
C TYR A 317 -33.41 -29.94 -24.71
N ALA A 318 -32.78 -30.97 -25.26
CA ALA A 318 -33.43 -31.86 -26.20
C ALA A 318 -34.28 -32.86 -25.41
N TYR A 319 -35.60 -32.73 -25.52
CA TYR A 319 -36.57 -33.71 -25.02
C TYR A 319 -36.33 -35.09 -25.68
N PRO A 320 -36.37 -36.20 -24.92
CA PRO A 320 -36.38 -37.52 -25.53
C PRO A 320 -37.78 -37.85 -26.05
N ILE A 321 -37.90 -38.03 -27.37
CA ILE A 321 -39.04 -38.72 -27.99
C ILE A 321 -38.82 -40.22 -27.81
N GLN A 322 -39.82 -40.85 -27.21
CA GLN A 322 -39.91 -42.27 -26.93
C GLN A 322 -40.48 -42.99 -28.16
N SER A 323 -39.74 -43.94 -28.77
CA SER A 323 -40.32 -44.92 -29.71
C SER A 323 -39.50 -46.22 -29.74
N GLN A 324 -40.10 -47.24 -29.14
CA GLN A 324 -40.05 -48.70 -29.32
C GLN A 324 -39.01 -49.40 -30.24
N VAL A 325 -38.48 -50.51 -29.67
CA VAL A 325 -37.67 -51.65 -30.17
C VAL A 325 -38.42 -52.56 -31.19
N PRO A 326 -37.95 -53.74 -31.65
CA PRO A 326 -36.62 -54.30 -32.04
C PRO A 326 -36.61 -55.00 -33.44
N LEU A 327 -35.44 -55.32 -34.04
CA LEU A 327 -35.12 -56.70 -34.53
C LEU A 327 -33.67 -56.85 -35.05
N MET A 328 -33.16 -58.08 -34.90
CA MET A 328 -31.88 -58.64 -35.34
C MET A 328 -31.48 -58.34 -36.80
N GLN A 329 -30.19 -58.15 -37.08
CA GLN A 329 -29.44 -59.08 -37.95
C GLN A 329 -27.93 -58.89 -37.88
N GLN A 330 -27.27 -60.02 -38.03
CA GLN A 330 -25.89 -60.40 -37.80
C GLN A 330 -25.22 -60.62 -39.17
N TYR A 331 -24.00 -60.10 -39.42
CA TYR A 331 -22.89 -60.67 -40.25
C TYR A 331 -21.78 -59.62 -40.62
N PRO A 332 -20.59 -59.99 -41.15
CA PRO A 332 -19.31 -59.62 -40.54
C PRO A 332 -18.37 -58.77 -41.44
N GLN A 333 -17.30 -58.24 -40.80
CA GLN A 333 -15.94 -58.02 -41.30
C GLN A 333 -15.73 -57.65 -42.79
N GLN A 334 -15.27 -56.42 -43.04
CA GLN A 334 -14.28 -56.14 -44.10
C GLN A 334 -13.26 -55.06 -43.64
N PRO A 335 -11.94 -55.32 -43.79
CA PRO A 335 -10.90 -54.32 -43.59
C PRO A 335 -10.65 -53.56 -44.90
N TYR A 336 -10.79 -52.24 -44.90
CA TYR A 336 -10.29 -51.39 -45.99
C TYR A 336 -8.99 -50.70 -45.59
N THR A 337 -7.95 -51.12 -46.30
CA THR A 337 -6.66 -50.48 -46.51
C THR A 337 -6.85 -49.03 -46.97
N SER A 338 -6.17 -48.09 -46.29
CA SER A 338 -6.03 -46.71 -46.77
C SER A 338 -4.64 -46.52 -47.37
N PRO A 339 -4.50 -46.21 -48.67
CA PRO A 339 -3.25 -45.76 -49.23
C PRO A 339 -3.08 -44.24 -49.04
N THR A 340 -1.92 -43.92 -48.46
CA THR A 340 -1.05 -42.76 -48.72
C THR A 340 -1.62 -41.64 -49.63
N GLN A 341 -1.91 -40.47 -49.05
CA GLN A 341 -2.02 -39.20 -49.78
C GLN A 341 -0.69 -38.44 -49.74
N PRO A 342 -0.12 -38.03 -50.88
CA PRO A 342 0.92 -37.01 -50.93
C PRO A 342 0.35 -35.59 -51.16
N TYR A 343 0.75 -34.69 -50.27
CA TYR A 343 1.13 -33.28 -50.47
C TYR A 343 0.57 -32.48 -51.67
N GLN A 344 -0.15 -31.38 -51.38
CA GLN A 344 -0.28 -30.21 -52.27
C GLN A 344 -0.04 -28.91 -51.47
N PRO A 345 0.89 -28.04 -51.90
CA PRO A 345 1.01 -26.67 -51.39
C PRO A 345 0.14 -25.71 -52.22
N PRO A 346 -0.53 -24.71 -51.61
CA PRO A 346 -1.15 -23.64 -52.36
C PRO A 346 -0.10 -22.56 -52.70
N HIS A 347 0.28 -22.51 -53.98
CA HIS A 347 0.68 -21.27 -54.65
C HIS A 347 -0.56 -20.40 -54.82
N GLN A 348 -0.44 -19.09 -54.53
CA GLN A 348 -1.10 -17.94 -55.17
C GLN A 348 -0.92 -16.72 -54.27
N LEU A 349 -0.77 -15.48 -54.75
CA LEU A 349 -0.52 -14.91 -56.07
C LEU A 349 -0.10 -13.46 -55.74
N TYR A 350 0.99 -12.99 -56.33
CA TYR A 350 1.48 -11.62 -56.22
C TYR A 350 0.69 -10.75 -57.21
N ASP A 351 0.10 -9.65 -56.74
CA ASP A 351 -0.57 -8.66 -57.59
C ASP A 351 0.16 -7.30 -57.47
N PRO A 352 0.98 -6.92 -58.46
CA PRO A 352 1.54 -5.59 -58.56
C PRO A 352 0.72 -4.75 -59.56
N HIS A 353 0.38 -3.53 -59.15
CA HIS A 353 -0.04 -2.36 -59.96
C HIS A 353 -1.39 -1.79 -59.55
N HIS A 354 -1.38 -0.64 -58.87
CA HIS A 354 -2.12 0.60 -59.20
C HIS A 354 -1.92 1.61 -58.05
N ASN A 355 -0.87 2.43 -58.12
CA ASN A 355 -0.76 3.79 -58.67
C ASN A 355 -1.12 4.92 -57.67
N PRO A 356 -0.27 5.98 -57.57
CA PRO A 356 -0.34 7.00 -56.53
C PRO A 356 -1.11 8.26 -56.97
N ALA A 357 -1.48 9.11 -56.00
CA ALA A 357 -2.05 10.44 -56.21
C ALA A 357 -1.59 11.41 -55.09
N PRO A 358 -1.56 12.74 -55.33
CA PRO A 358 -0.39 13.58 -55.03
C PRO A 358 -0.56 14.56 -53.84
N THR A 359 0.55 15.23 -53.54
CA THR A 359 0.81 16.28 -52.53
C THR A 359 0.18 17.67 -52.87
N PRO A 360 0.52 18.78 -52.18
CA PRO A 360 -0.27 19.45 -51.14
C PRO A 360 -0.82 20.84 -51.57
N SER A 361 -1.69 21.47 -50.77
CA SER A 361 -2.01 22.89 -50.93
C SER A 361 -2.09 23.64 -49.60
N TYR A 362 -1.36 24.75 -49.58
CA TYR A 362 -1.34 25.81 -48.59
C TYR A 362 -2.72 26.42 -48.33
N TYR A 363 -3.00 26.76 -47.07
CA TYR A 363 -3.51 28.06 -46.62
C TYR A 363 -3.09 28.31 -45.17
#